data_AF-A0A6C0P4C8-F1
#
_entry.id   AF-A0A6C0P4C8-F1
#
_cell.length_a   1.000
_cell.length_b   1.000
_cell.length_c   1.000
_cell.angle_alpha   90.00
_cell.angle_beta   90.00
_cell.angle_gamma   90.00
#
_symmetry.space_group_name_H-M   'P 1'
#
loop_
_entity.id
_entity.type
_entity.pdbx_description
1 polymer ?
#
loop_
_entity_poly.entity_id
_entity_poly.type
_entity_poly.pdbx_seq_one_letter_code
_entity_poly.pdbx_strand_id
1 'polypeptide(L)'
;MARMMLAVVAAVLLLCGCSTNQTDPKRTDVAIDWVDFVKLDGHSYTESWEYVIKDPGRVTNAVVGEVKFKVADVVTNSSYHAKDGDAAFLEIGTKLYRVEGFSTSEVLAVKNAASIGGYRLYVEENYAQTALKHYKDIAKDKVERIELFHQQDIRPYKTLTGVKLKRFIQLLDSGEDKQNYNPQFGDRDSEDYEMVFYTDDPIAYAFILYDDGAHVYFTPWNYRIVDQEIRALIQPVSG
;
A
#
# COMPACT_ATOMS: atom_id res chain seq x y z
N MET A 1 -19.88 64.41 34.46
CA MET A 1 -19.55 63.00 34.77
C MET A 1 -19.72 62.07 33.57
N ALA A 2 -20.83 62.14 32.80
CA ALA A 2 -21.06 61.26 31.64
C ALA A 2 -19.98 61.35 30.51
N ARG A 3 -19.41 62.54 30.25
CA ARG A 3 -18.34 62.72 29.25
C ARG A 3 -16.99 62.09 29.65
N MET A 4 -16.73 61.98 30.96
CA MET A 4 -15.50 61.38 31.48
C MET A 4 -15.63 59.85 31.56
N MET A 5 -16.85 59.34 31.77
CA MET A 5 -17.17 57.92 31.72
C MET A 5 -17.09 57.35 30.29
N LEU A 6 -17.49 58.13 29.26
CA LEU A 6 -17.40 57.72 27.86
C LEU A 6 -15.94 57.58 27.37
N ALA A 7 -15.04 58.45 27.85
CA ALA A 7 -13.62 58.38 27.53
C ALA A 7 -12.93 57.15 28.16
N VAL A 8 -13.34 56.75 29.36
CA VAL A 8 -12.81 55.56 30.03
C VAL A 8 -13.33 54.28 29.38
N VAL A 9 -14.60 54.23 28.96
CA VAL A 9 -15.16 53.08 28.23
C VAL A 9 -14.55 52.95 26.83
N ALA A 10 -14.27 54.06 26.14
CA ALA A 10 -13.57 54.05 24.85
C ALA A 10 -12.10 53.60 24.98
N ALA A 11 -11.42 53.93 26.08
CA ALA A 11 -10.04 53.51 26.33
C ALA A 11 -9.92 52.01 26.68
N VAL A 12 -10.92 51.42 27.34
CA VAL A 12 -10.94 49.99 27.67
C VAL A 12 -11.21 49.12 26.44
N LEU A 13 -11.98 49.60 25.47
CA LEU A 13 -12.25 48.88 24.21
C LEU A 13 -11.05 48.88 23.24
N LEU A 14 -10.06 49.77 23.44
CA LEU A 14 -8.83 49.82 22.63
C LEU A 14 -7.72 48.90 23.15
N LEU A 15 -7.90 48.23 24.29
CA LEU A 15 -6.92 47.30 24.88
C LEU A 15 -7.18 45.82 24.53
N CYS A 16 -8.23 45.51 23.75
CA CYS A 16 -8.50 44.16 23.25
C CYS A 16 -7.90 43.93 21.84
N GLY A 17 -6.74 44.55 21.55
CA GLY A 17 -6.02 44.43 20.29
C GLY A 17 -4.73 43.64 20.44
N CYS A 18 -4.73 42.44 19.83
CA CYS A 18 -3.57 41.59 19.47
C CYS A 18 -2.99 40.65 20.54
N SER A 19 -3.37 39.36 20.41
CA SER A 19 -2.36 38.30 20.25
C SER A 19 -2.90 37.19 19.34
N THR A 20 -3.24 37.51 18.09
CA THR A 20 -3.19 36.48 17.05
C THR A 20 -1.73 36.25 16.74
N ASN A 21 -1.17 35.26 17.43
CA ASN A 21 0.11 34.66 17.08
C ASN A 21 0.11 34.44 15.58
N GLN A 22 1.08 35.09 14.94
CA GLN A 22 1.59 34.88 13.62
C GLN A 22 1.43 33.41 13.20
N THR A 23 0.34 33.09 12.52
CA THR A 23 0.23 31.87 11.73
C THR A 23 1.10 32.11 10.51
N ASP A 24 2.37 31.77 10.64
CA ASP A 24 3.26 31.55 9.51
C ASP A 24 2.55 30.54 8.58
N PRO A 25 2.19 30.89 7.33
CA PRO A 25 1.45 29.98 6.45
C PRO A 25 2.33 28.85 5.88
N LYS A 26 3.50 28.56 6.47
CA LYS A 26 4.47 27.60 5.95
C LYS A 26 5.18 26.77 7.02
N ARG A 27 4.43 26.13 7.90
CA ARG A 27 4.87 24.87 8.50
C ARG A 27 3.71 23.91 8.60
N THR A 28 3.36 23.31 7.46
CA THR A 28 2.94 21.92 7.49
C THR A 28 4.17 21.16 7.95
N ASP A 29 4.27 20.89 9.26
CA ASP A 29 5.21 19.91 9.78
C ASP A 29 4.86 18.60 9.08
N VAL A 30 5.60 18.29 8.01
CA VAL A 30 5.58 16.95 7.42
C VAL A 30 6.29 16.10 8.44
N ALA A 31 5.52 15.58 9.40
CA ALA A 31 5.96 14.48 10.22
C ALA A 31 6.51 13.41 9.28
N ILE A 32 7.69 12.88 9.58
CA ILE A 32 8.25 11.73 8.87
C ILE A 32 7.16 10.67 8.85
N ASP A 33 6.56 10.46 7.68
CA ASP A 33 5.67 9.34 7.46
C ASP A 33 6.58 8.12 7.37
N TRP A 34 6.48 7.21 8.33
CA TRP A 34 7.31 6.01 8.44
C TRP A 34 6.93 4.95 7.40
N VAL A 35 6.58 5.40 6.21
CA VAL A 35 6.21 4.59 5.05
C VAL A 35 7.49 4.28 4.27
N ASP A 36 7.60 3.07 3.70
CA ASP A 36 8.75 2.72 2.86
C ASP A 36 8.70 3.52 1.55
N PHE A 37 9.45 4.63 1.50
CA PHE A 37 9.47 5.55 0.37
C PHE A 37 10.84 5.63 -0.32
N VAL A 38 10.82 6.14 -1.56
CA VAL A 38 11.99 6.58 -2.32
C VAL A 38 11.68 7.94 -2.97
N LYS A 39 12.66 8.86 -2.98
CA LYS A 39 12.59 10.12 -3.75
C LYS A 39 13.55 10.06 -4.94
N LEU A 40 13.03 10.30 -6.14
CA LEU A 40 13.82 10.29 -7.37
C LEU A 40 13.27 11.30 -8.37
N ASP A 41 14.14 12.16 -8.91
CA ASP A 41 13.84 13.15 -9.95
C ASP A 41 12.60 14.01 -9.67
N GLY A 42 12.43 14.43 -8.41
CA GLY A 42 11.29 15.25 -7.96
C GLY A 42 10.00 14.46 -7.70
N HIS A 43 10.01 13.14 -7.87
CA HIS A 43 8.88 12.25 -7.58
C HIS A 43 9.02 11.53 -6.24
N SER A 44 7.88 11.21 -5.65
CA SER A 44 7.75 10.41 -4.43
C SER A 44 7.17 9.06 -4.76
N TYR A 45 7.83 7.99 -4.35
CA TYR A 45 7.36 6.63 -4.53
C TYR A 45 7.21 5.95 -3.18
N THR A 46 6.20 5.08 -3.06
CA THR A 46 5.98 4.24 -1.88
C THR A 46 5.99 2.77 -2.30
N GLU A 47 6.56 1.89 -1.48
CA GLU A 47 6.46 0.44 -1.69
C GLU A 47 5.00 0.01 -1.74
N SER A 48 4.61 -0.69 -2.81
CA SER A 48 3.28 -1.29 -2.92
C SER A 48 3.36 -2.78 -2.58
N TRP A 49 2.50 -3.18 -1.64
CA TRP A 49 2.30 -4.58 -1.26
C TRP A 49 1.24 -5.25 -2.14
N GLU A 50 0.45 -4.45 -2.84
CA GLU A 50 -0.62 -4.90 -3.73
C GLU A 50 -0.12 -5.24 -5.12
N TYR A 51 1.10 -4.82 -5.50
CA TYR A 51 1.67 -5.07 -6.82
C TYR A 51 2.85 -6.01 -6.77
N VAL A 52 2.75 -7.07 -7.57
CA VAL A 52 3.79 -8.08 -7.76
C VAL A 52 4.24 -8.05 -9.20
N ILE A 53 5.54 -8.17 -9.46
CA ILE A 53 6.00 -8.30 -10.85
C ILE A 53 5.53 -9.64 -11.44
N LYS A 54 4.82 -9.61 -12.57
CA LYS A 54 4.31 -10.84 -13.21
C LYS A 54 5.45 -11.76 -13.67
N ASP A 55 6.45 -11.15 -14.29
CA ASP A 55 7.62 -11.81 -14.85
C ASP A 55 8.87 -10.98 -14.51
N PRO A 56 9.85 -11.53 -13.77
CA PRO A 56 11.10 -10.84 -13.45
C PRO A 56 11.83 -10.29 -14.68
N GLY A 57 11.65 -10.89 -15.85
CA GLY A 57 12.22 -10.43 -17.12
C GLY A 57 11.69 -9.07 -17.59
N ARG A 58 10.54 -8.62 -17.08
CA ARG A 58 9.97 -7.30 -17.35
C ARG A 58 10.60 -6.18 -16.54
N VAL A 59 11.42 -6.51 -15.54
CA VAL A 59 12.31 -5.52 -14.93
C VAL A 59 13.58 -5.46 -15.76
N THR A 60 13.78 -4.35 -16.45
CA THR A 60 14.91 -4.18 -17.36
C THR A 60 16.22 -4.03 -16.58
N ASN A 61 17.35 -4.22 -17.27
CA ASN A 61 18.67 -3.92 -16.70
C ASN A 61 18.99 -2.41 -16.66
N ALA A 62 18.08 -1.55 -17.12
CA ALA A 62 18.28 -0.10 -17.10
C ALA A 62 18.08 0.43 -15.67
N VAL A 63 19.19 0.88 -15.07
CA VAL A 63 19.17 1.62 -13.81
C VAL A 63 18.73 3.04 -14.09
N VAL A 64 17.65 3.47 -13.43
CA VAL A 64 17.07 4.82 -13.58
C VAL A 64 17.31 5.69 -12.36
N GLY A 65 17.80 5.10 -11.26
CA GLY A 65 18.17 5.83 -10.06
C GLY A 65 18.99 4.98 -9.10
N GLU A 66 19.49 5.64 -8.07
CA GLU A 66 20.28 5.01 -7.01
C GLU A 66 20.00 5.74 -5.69
N VAL A 67 19.84 4.96 -4.62
CA VAL A 67 19.69 5.49 -3.27
C VAL A 67 21.02 6.11 -2.82
N LYS A 68 21.00 7.39 -2.46
CA LYS A 68 22.14 8.16 -1.99
C LYS A 68 22.14 8.33 -0.48
N PHE A 69 20.99 8.18 0.16
CA PHE A 69 20.85 8.36 1.60
C PHE A 69 19.70 7.51 2.16
N LYS A 70 19.98 6.77 3.24
CA LYS A 70 18.95 6.07 4.03
C LYS A 70 18.54 6.97 5.19
N VAL A 71 17.24 7.24 5.29
CA VAL A 71 16.67 8.13 6.32
C VAL A 71 16.55 7.41 7.67
N ALA A 72 16.08 6.16 7.66
CA ALA A 72 15.96 5.36 8.87
C ALA A 72 17.30 5.25 9.63
N ASP A 73 17.20 5.26 10.96
CA ASP A 73 18.31 5.18 11.91
C ASP A 73 19.31 6.35 11.90
N VAL A 74 19.21 7.29 10.95
CA VAL A 74 20.11 8.44 10.82
C VAL A 74 19.41 9.75 11.17
N VAL A 75 18.19 9.94 10.68
CA VAL A 75 17.43 11.17 10.88
C VAL A 75 16.59 11.08 12.15
N THR A 76 16.94 11.88 13.15
CA THR A 76 16.18 12.01 14.40
C THR A 76 15.29 13.26 14.45
N ASN A 77 15.44 14.16 13.48
CA ASN A 77 14.69 15.40 13.40
C ASN A 77 13.37 15.17 12.66
N SER A 78 12.25 15.32 13.35
CA SER A 78 10.90 15.17 12.80
C SER A 78 10.55 16.18 11.71
N SER A 79 11.32 17.27 11.55
CA SER A 79 11.16 18.27 10.48
C SER A 79 12.08 18.01 9.27
N TYR A 80 12.65 16.81 9.14
CA TYR A 80 13.45 16.47 7.97
C TYR A 80 12.57 16.36 6.72
N HIS A 81 12.99 17.04 5.65
CA HIS A 81 12.34 16.96 4.35
C HIS A 81 13.17 16.07 3.42
N ALA A 82 12.61 14.93 3.05
CA ALA A 82 13.24 14.01 2.11
C ALA A 82 13.44 14.67 0.74
N LYS A 83 14.57 14.38 0.11
CA LYS A 83 15.03 14.94 -1.18
C LYS A 83 15.48 13.83 -2.13
N ASP A 84 15.70 14.15 -3.41
CA ASP A 84 16.10 13.16 -4.42
C ASP A 84 17.34 12.34 -4.01
N GLY A 85 17.21 11.02 -4.11
CA GLY A 85 18.19 10.05 -3.66
C GLY A 85 17.97 9.56 -2.23
N ASP A 86 17.03 10.14 -1.48
CA ASP A 86 16.65 9.60 -0.17
C ASP A 86 15.73 8.39 -0.31
N ALA A 87 15.90 7.42 0.58
CA ALA A 87 14.95 6.33 0.80
C ALA A 87 14.72 6.11 2.30
N ALA A 88 13.53 5.65 2.66
CA ALA A 88 13.20 5.37 4.06
C ALA A 88 14.10 4.27 4.62
N PHE A 89 14.06 3.08 4.02
CA PHE A 89 14.71 1.87 4.53
C PHE A 89 15.74 1.25 3.59
N LEU A 90 15.80 1.66 2.32
CA LEU A 90 16.78 1.12 1.38
C LEU A 90 18.20 1.56 1.73
N GLU A 91 19.14 0.62 1.63
CA GLU A 91 20.56 0.90 1.85
C GLU A 91 21.14 1.80 0.74
N ILE A 92 22.14 2.62 1.11
CA ILE A 92 22.86 3.47 0.17
C ILE A 92 23.49 2.59 -0.93
N GLY A 93 23.38 3.03 -2.18
CA GLY A 93 23.86 2.30 -3.35
C GLY A 93 22.83 1.36 -3.98
N THR A 94 21.67 1.18 -3.34
CA THR A 94 20.57 0.36 -3.90
C THR A 94 20.13 0.94 -5.24
N LYS A 95 20.12 0.10 -6.28
CA LYS A 95 19.74 0.48 -7.64
C LYS A 95 18.22 0.41 -7.82
N LEU A 96 17.68 1.41 -8.51
CA LEU A 96 16.28 1.50 -8.93
C LEU A 96 16.20 1.18 -10.41
N TYR A 97 15.34 0.22 -10.77
CA TYR A 97 15.24 -0.32 -12.13
C TYR A 97 13.95 0.07 -12.81
N ARG A 98 14.00 0.24 -14.15
CA ARG A 98 12.82 0.45 -14.99
C ARG A 98 12.00 -0.82 -15.14
N VAL A 99 10.69 -0.70 -15.01
CA VAL A 99 9.69 -1.75 -15.30
C VAL A 99 9.09 -1.53 -16.69
N GLU A 100 9.06 -2.57 -17.52
CA GLU A 100 8.42 -2.52 -18.83
C GLU A 100 6.90 -2.30 -18.72
N GLY A 101 6.34 -1.47 -19.60
CA GLY A 101 4.93 -1.10 -19.58
C GLY A 101 4.59 0.11 -18.70
N PHE A 102 5.56 0.61 -17.91
CA PHE A 102 5.41 1.80 -17.08
C PHE A 102 6.47 2.86 -17.45
N SER A 103 6.12 4.13 -17.28
CA SER A 103 7.09 5.20 -17.26
C SER A 103 7.85 5.22 -15.92
N THR A 104 9.02 5.85 -15.91
CA THR A 104 9.85 5.94 -14.70
C THR A 104 9.21 6.82 -13.62
N SER A 105 8.25 7.65 -13.98
CA SER A 105 7.42 8.47 -13.08
C SER A 105 6.15 7.76 -12.58
N GLU A 106 6.01 6.44 -12.82
CA GLU A 106 4.85 5.65 -12.38
C GLU A 106 5.26 4.51 -11.47
N VAL A 107 6.18 3.65 -11.93
CA VAL A 107 6.61 2.45 -11.18
C VAL A 107 8.11 2.22 -11.34
N LEU A 108 8.76 1.96 -10.21
CA LEU A 108 10.16 1.55 -10.10
C LEU A 108 10.25 0.17 -9.45
N ALA A 109 11.32 -0.57 -9.76
CA ALA A 109 11.59 -1.87 -9.15
C ALA A 109 12.92 -1.87 -8.39
N VAL A 110 12.94 -2.56 -7.26
CA VAL A 110 14.14 -2.83 -6.45
C VAL A 110 14.29 -4.34 -6.29
N LYS A 111 15.47 -4.87 -6.62
CA LYS A 111 15.74 -6.31 -6.46
C LYS A 111 15.57 -6.72 -5.00
N ASN A 112 14.75 -7.73 -4.76
CA ASN A 112 14.56 -8.33 -3.46
C ASN A 112 14.22 -9.81 -3.63
N ALA A 113 15.18 -10.70 -3.34
CA ALA A 113 14.99 -12.14 -3.48
C ALA A 113 13.96 -12.72 -2.49
N ALA A 114 13.58 -11.96 -1.46
CA ALA A 114 12.54 -12.31 -0.49
C ALA A 114 11.16 -11.75 -0.86
N SER A 115 11.00 -11.16 -2.05
CA SER A 115 9.70 -10.72 -2.58
C SER A 115 9.18 -11.71 -3.64
N ILE A 116 7.86 -11.85 -3.76
CA ILE A 116 7.25 -12.60 -4.87
C ILE A 116 7.69 -11.94 -6.19
N GLY A 117 8.16 -12.75 -7.13
CA GLY A 117 8.73 -12.26 -8.39
C GLY A 117 10.12 -11.61 -8.27
N GLY A 118 10.74 -11.59 -7.08
CA GLY A 118 12.13 -11.18 -6.88
C GLY A 118 12.37 -9.67 -6.86
N TYR A 119 11.31 -8.86 -6.81
CA TYR A 119 11.38 -7.41 -6.76
C TYR A 119 10.33 -6.83 -5.82
N ARG A 120 10.69 -5.74 -5.14
CA ARG A 120 9.74 -4.79 -4.56
C ARG A 120 9.40 -3.73 -5.59
N LEU A 121 8.13 -3.34 -5.65
CA LEU A 121 7.66 -2.30 -6.56
C LEU A 121 7.37 -1.03 -5.77
N TYR A 122 7.92 0.08 -6.24
CA TYR A 122 7.71 1.40 -5.70
C TYR A 122 6.84 2.20 -6.68
N VAL A 123 5.69 2.66 -6.21
CA VAL A 123 4.65 3.30 -7.02
C VAL A 123 4.61 4.78 -6.71
N GLU A 124 4.60 5.61 -7.74
CA GLU A 124 4.56 7.06 -7.61
C GLU A 124 3.21 7.53 -7.02
N GLU A 125 3.24 8.51 -6.12
CA GLU A 125 2.07 8.93 -5.33
C GLU A 125 0.87 9.41 -6.17
N ASN A 126 1.08 10.13 -7.28
CA ASN A 126 0.01 10.59 -8.16
C ASN A 126 -0.51 9.45 -9.03
N TYR A 127 0.39 8.62 -9.57
CA TYR A 127 -0.01 7.42 -10.30
C TYR A 127 -0.83 6.47 -9.42
N ALA A 128 -0.43 6.31 -8.15
CA ALA A 128 -1.16 5.49 -7.19
C ALA A 128 -2.61 5.97 -6.98
N GLN A 129 -2.98 7.22 -7.27
CA GLN A 129 -4.37 7.68 -7.15
C GLN A 129 -5.30 7.12 -8.22
N THR A 130 -4.74 6.77 -9.39
CA THR A 130 -5.49 6.22 -10.52
C THR A 130 -5.26 4.72 -10.71
N ALA A 131 -4.25 4.17 -10.04
CA ALA A 131 -3.90 2.77 -10.12
C ALA A 131 -4.92 1.85 -9.39
N LEU A 132 -5.00 0.59 -9.81
CA LEU A 132 -5.99 -0.37 -9.34
C LEU A 132 -5.70 -0.78 -7.88
N LYS A 133 -6.62 -0.45 -6.96
CA LYS A 133 -6.49 -0.76 -5.52
C LYS A 133 -7.54 -1.71 -4.96
N HIS A 134 -8.63 -1.95 -5.69
CA HIS A 134 -9.72 -2.76 -5.20
C HIS A 134 -9.87 -4.04 -6.02
N TYR A 135 -10.14 -5.15 -5.33
CA TYR A 135 -10.45 -6.42 -5.96
C TYR A 135 -11.56 -6.28 -7.03
N LYS A 136 -12.60 -5.49 -6.77
CA LYS A 136 -13.73 -5.28 -7.70
C LYS A 136 -13.32 -4.65 -9.04
N ASP A 137 -12.18 -3.95 -9.07
CA ASP A 137 -11.71 -3.23 -10.25
C ASP A 137 -10.85 -4.13 -11.17
N ILE A 138 -10.49 -5.33 -10.72
CA ILE A 138 -9.80 -6.32 -11.57
C ILE A 138 -10.76 -6.83 -12.65
N ALA A 139 -10.32 -6.73 -13.90
CA ALA A 139 -10.98 -7.37 -15.04
C ALA A 139 -10.89 -8.90 -14.92
N LYS A 140 -11.92 -9.53 -14.34
CA LYS A 140 -11.94 -10.97 -14.01
C LYS A 140 -11.76 -11.89 -15.22
N ASP A 141 -12.25 -11.45 -16.38
CA ASP A 141 -12.12 -12.14 -17.66
C ASP A 141 -10.67 -12.17 -18.19
N LYS A 142 -9.81 -11.26 -17.71
CA LYS A 142 -8.39 -11.20 -18.04
C LYS A 142 -7.49 -11.96 -17.07
N VAL A 143 -8.04 -12.51 -15.98
CA VAL A 143 -7.25 -13.28 -15.00
C VAL A 143 -6.88 -14.63 -15.61
N GLU A 144 -5.58 -14.85 -15.83
CA GLU A 144 -5.02 -16.07 -16.41
C GLU A 144 -4.91 -17.19 -15.36
N ARG A 145 -4.51 -16.81 -14.14
CA ARG A 145 -4.36 -17.70 -12.98
C ARG A 145 -4.35 -16.89 -11.69
N ILE A 146 -4.62 -17.59 -10.59
CA ILE A 146 -4.39 -17.09 -9.23
C ILE A 146 -3.39 -18.01 -8.56
N GLU A 147 -2.37 -17.43 -7.94
CA GLU A 147 -1.44 -18.17 -7.08
C GLU A 147 -1.71 -17.82 -5.63
N LEU A 148 -1.64 -18.83 -4.75
CA LEU A 148 -1.84 -18.68 -3.32
C LEU A 148 -0.53 -18.96 -2.59
N PHE A 149 -0.22 -18.08 -1.66
CA PHE A 149 0.98 -18.11 -0.83
C PHE A 149 0.57 -18.14 0.63
N HIS A 150 1.35 -18.82 1.47
CA HIS A 150 1.29 -18.55 2.90
C HIS A 150 1.95 -17.20 3.15
N GLN A 151 1.51 -16.49 4.19
CA GLN A 151 2.11 -15.20 4.52
C GLN A 151 3.64 -15.31 4.63
N GLN A 152 4.37 -14.39 4.00
CA GLN A 152 5.85 -14.35 3.92
C GLN A 152 6.51 -15.37 3.00
N ASP A 153 5.78 -16.33 2.43
CA ASP A 153 6.33 -17.24 1.43
C ASP A 153 6.42 -16.57 0.06
N ILE A 154 7.54 -16.78 -0.63
CA ILE A 154 7.74 -16.27 -2.00
C ILE A 154 7.41 -17.29 -3.08
N ARG A 155 7.03 -18.51 -2.69
CA ARG A 155 6.66 -19.60 -3.60
C ARG A 155 5.21 -19.98 -3.35
N PRO A 156 4.40 -20.12 -4.41
CA PRO A 156 3.01 -20.47 -4.21
C PRO A 156 2.90 -21.93 -3.78
N TYR A 157 2.07 -22.19 -2.78
CA TYR A 157 1.72 -23.56 -2.41
C TYR A 157 0.59 -24.10 -3.30
N LYS A 158 -0.11 -23.21 -4.02
CA LYS A 158 -1.20 -23.58 -4.93
C LYS A 158 -1.34 -22.61 -6.10
N THR A 159 -1.64 -23.16 -7.28
CA THR A 159 -1.98 -22.38 -8.47
C THR A 159 -3.36 -22.81 -8.98
N LEU A 160 -4.25 -21.85 -9.14
CA LEU A 160 -5.61 -22.03 -9.61
C LEU A 160 -5.72 -21.60 -11.08
N THR A 161 -6.18 -22.53 -11.93
CA THR A 161 -6.43 -22.32 -13.36
C THR A 161 -7.77 -22.97 -13.77
N GLY A 162 -8.24 -22.68 -14.98
CA GLY A 162 -9.39 -23.36 -15.58
C GLY A 162 -10.67 -23.29 -14.73
N VAL A 163 -11.27 -24.45 -14.45
CA VAL A 163 -12.53 -24.54 -13.68
C VAL A 163 -12.35 -24.10 -12.23
N LYS A 164 -11.22 -24.43 -11.59
CA LYS A 164 -10.93 -24.04 -10.21
C LYS A 164 -10.78 -22.53 -10.08
N LEU A 165 -10.10 -21.88 -11.03
CA LEU A 165 -10.00 -20.43 -11.12
C LEU A 165 -11.38 -19.76 -11.20
N LYS A 166 -12.22 -20.22 -12.14
CA LYS A 166 -13.58 -19.67 -12.33
C LYS A 166 -14.43 -19.84 -11.07
N ARG A 167 -14.37 -21.01 -10.42
CA ARG A 167 -15.08 -21.25 -9.17
C ARG A 167 -14.58 -20.34 -8.06
N PHE A 168 -13.26 -20.19 -7.91
CA PHE A 168 -12.67 -19.33 -6.89
C PHE A 168 -13.11 -17.88 -7.03
N ILE A 169 -13.02 -17.31 -8.25
CA ILE A 169 -13.50 -15.94 -8.53
C ILE A 169 -15.00 -15.82 -8.23
N GLN A 170 -15.81 -16.81 -8.62
CA GLN A 170 -17.24 -16.80 -8.32
C GLN A 170 -17.52 -16.74 -6.82
N LEU A 171 -16.78 -17.49 -5.98
CA LEU A 171 -16.94 -17.48 -4.53
C LEU A 171 -16.53 -16.14 -3.91
N LEU A 172 -15.47 -15.50 -4.43
CA LEU A 172 -15.08 -14.15 -4.02
C LEU A 172 -16.13 -13.11 -4.43
N ASP A 173 -16.70 -13.23 -5.64
CA ASP A 173 -17.71 -12.33 -6.19
C ASP A 173 -19.10 -12.53 -5.55
N SER A 174 -19.39 -13.70 -4.99
CA SER A 174 -20.63 -13.96 -4.23
C SER A 174 -20.57 -13.50 -2.77
N GLY A 175 -19.41 -13.04 -2.31
CA GLY A 175 -19.24 -12.55 -0.94
C GLY A 175 -20.14 -11.35 -0.60
N GLU A 176 -20.35 -11.16 0.70
CA GLU A 176 -21.16 -10.07 1.25
C GLU A 176 -20.27 -9.09 2.01
N ASP A 177 -20.44 -7.80 1.76
CA ASP A 177 -19.71 -6.75 2.46
C ASP A 177 -20.37 -6.46 3.81
N LYS A 178 -19.59 -6.55 4.89
CA LYS A 178 -20.02 -6.21 6.26
C LYS A 178 -19.20 -5.03 6.77
N GLN A 179 -19.87 -3.98 7.25
CA GLN A 179 -19.18 -2.80 7.81
C GLN A 179 -18.67 -3.01 9.24
N ASN A 180 -19.37 -3.84 10.03
CA ASN A 180 -19.09 -4.03 11.46
C ASN A 180 -18.73 -5.49 11.78
N TYR A 181 -18.03 -6.16 10.86
CA TYR A 181 -17.53 -7.51 11.14
C TYR A 181 -16.38 -7.43 12.14
N ASN A 182 -16.42 -8.28 13.16
CA ASN A 182 -15.34 -8.43 14.12
C ASN A 182 -14.78 -9.85 13.99
N PRO A 183 -13.57 -10.01 13.42
CA PRO A 183 -12.96 -11.33 13.26
C PRO A 183 -12.83 -12.09 14.59
N GLN A 184 -13.06 -13.39 14.54
CA GLN A 184 -13.11 -14.25 15.72
C GLN A 184 -11.87 -15.14 15.83
N PHE A 185 -10.76 -14.61 16.33
CA PHE A 185 -9.52 -15.40 16.40
C PHE A 185 -9.48 -16.40 17.58
N GLY A 186 -10.29 -16.20 18.63
CA GLY A 186 -10.25 -17.08 19.81
C GLY A 186 -8.82 -17.23 20.35
N ASP A 187 -8.38 -18.48 20.57
CA ASP A 187 -6.99 -18.83 20.91
C ASP A 187 -6.17 -19.31 19.68
N ARG A 188 -6.71 -19.19 18.46
CA ARG A 188 -6.03 -19.59 17.22
C ARG A 188 -5.36 -18.39 16.56
N ASP A 189 -4.17 -18.62 16.03
CA ASP A 189 -3.57 -17.68 15.08
C ASP A 189 -4.45 -17.60 13.82
N SER A 190 -4.57 -16.41 13.22
CA SER A 190 -5.26 -16.27 11.94
C SER A 190 -4.48 -17.00 10.86
N GLU A 191 -5.19 -17.76 10.02
CA GLU A 191 -4.58 -18.31 8.81
C GLU A 191 -4.76 -17.31 7.67
N ASP A 192 -3.66 -16.67 7.31
CA ASP A 192 -3.63 -15.63 6.28
C ASP A 192 -3.02 -16.19 4.99
N TYR A 193 -3.68 -15.89 3.88
CA TYR A 193 -3.29 -16.33 2.54
C TYR A 193 -3.15 -15.12 1.63
N GLU A 194 -2.00 -14.96 1.00
CA GLU A 194 -1.85 -13.97 -0.06
C GLU A 194 -2.30 -14.58 -1.38
N MET A 195 -3.24 -13.91 -2.05
CA MET A 195 -3.77 -14.29 -3.35
C MET A 195 -3.29 -13.32 -4.42
N VAL A 196 -2.51 -13.82 -5.38
CA VAL A 196 -1.91 -13.03 -6.47
C VAL A 196 -2.63 -13.33 -7.78
N PHE A 197 -3.28 -12.31 -8.35
CA PHE A 197 -4.05 -12.36 -9.58
C PHE A 197 -3.18 -11.93 -10.75
N TYR A 198 -2.85 -12.88 -11.62
CA TYR A 198 -2.07 -12.60 -12.82
C TYR A 198 -3.00 -12.33 -14.00
N THR A 199 -2.96 -11.10 -14.51
CA THR A 199 -3.67 -10.65 -15.72
C THR A 199 -2.69 -10.55 -16.90
N ASP A 200 -3.12 -9.96 -18.02
CA ASP A 200 -2.28 -9.60 -19.16
C ASP A 200 -1.31 -8.43 -18.88
N ASP A 201 -1.45 -7.76 -17.73
CA ASP A 201 -0.62 -6.63 -17.31
C ASP A 201 0.82 -7.07 -16.94
N PRO A 202 1.80 -6.14 -16.98
CA PRO A 202 3.17 -6.42 -16.54
C PRO A 202 3.30 -6.70 -15.03
N ILE A 203 2.32 -6.25 -14.25
CA ILE A 203 2.18 -6.51 -12.81
C ILE A 203 0.99 -7.42 -12.54
N ALA A 204 1.04 -8.14 -11.44
CA ALA A 204 -0.05 -8.90 -10.86
C ALA A 204 -0.54 -8.19 -9.59
N TYR A 205 -1.77 -8.50 -9.19
CA TYR A 205 -2.46 -7.83 -8.08
C TYR A 205 -2.57 -8.78 -6.88
N ALA A 206 -2.03 -8.39 -5.75
CA ALA A 206 -2.05 -9.15 -4.51
C ALA A 206 -3.12 -8.64 -3.54
N PHE A 207 -3.80 -9.57 -2.89
CA PHE A 207 -4.76 -9.30 -1.82
C PHE A 207 -4.60 -10.36 -0.73
N ILE A 208 -4.90 -10.00 0.51
CA ILE A 208 -4.87 -10.93 1.63
C ILE A 208 -6.28 -11.49 1.87
N LEU A 209 -6.37 -12.81 1.92
CA LEU A 209 -7.53 -13.56 2.33
C LEU A 209 -7.27 -14.12 3.73
N TYR A 210 -8.13 -13.76 4.67
CA TYR A 210 -8.05 -14.14 6.07
C TYR A 210 -9.04 -15.26 6.37
N ASP A 211 -8.64 -16.27 7.15
CA ASP A 211 -9.55 -17.25 7.75
C ASP A 211 -9.47 -17.15 9.28
N ASP A 212 -10.56 -16.69 9.90
CA ASP A 212 -10.67 -16.63 11.37
C ASP A 212 -11.30 -17.91 11.96
N GLY A 213 -11.44 -18.96 11.16
CA GLY A 213 -12.07 -20.22 11.54
C GLY A 213 -13.60 -20.21 11.49
N ALA A 214 -14.26 -19.05 11.63
CA ALA A 214 -15.70 -18.91 11.43
C ALA A 214 -16.01 -18.55 9.98
N HIS A 215 -15.33 -17.53 9.47
CA HIS A 215 -15.49 -16.97 8.13
C HIS A 215 -14.15 -16.82 7.42
N VAL A 216 -14.21 -16.87 6.09
CA VAL A 216 -13.12 -16.43 5.23
C VAL A 216 -13.50 -15.06 4.69
N TYR A 217 -12.57 -14.11 4.70
CA TYR A 217 -12.84 -12.73 4.28
C TYR A 217 -11.59 -12.03 3.75
N PHE A 218 -11.77 -10.88 3.09
CA PHE A 218 -10.66 -10.00 2.70
C PHE A 218 -11.01 -8.54 2.94
N THR A 219 -9.98 -7.72 3.19
CA THR A 219 -10.01 -6.27 3.50
C THR A 219 -8.88 -5.57 2.69
N PRO A 220 -8.58 -4.24 2.78
CA PRO A 220 -8.92 -3.26 3.83
C PRO A 220 -10.26 -2.53 3.63
N TRP A 221 -10.82 -2.53 2.42
CA TRP A 221 -11.87 -1.58 2.07
C TRP A 221 -13.23 -1.90 2.70
N ASN A 222 -13.62 -3.17 2.67
CA ASN A 222 -14.79 -3.72 3.35
C ASN A 222 -14.39 -5.07 3.95
N TYR A 223 -15.03 -5.54 5.02
CA TYR A 223 -14.96 -6.97 5.37
C TYR A 223 -15.86 -7.74 4.42
N ARG A 224 -15.28 -8.24 3.34
CA ARG A 224 -16.02 -9.03 2.37
C ARG A 224 -15.97 -10.50 2.78
N ILE A 225 -17.04 -10.98 3.39
CA ILE A 225 -17.17 -12.35 3.85
C ILE A 225 -17.56 -13.22 2.65
N VAL A 226 -16.75 -14.25 2.37
CA VAL A 226 -16.95 -15.15 1.24
C VAL A 226 -17.50 -16.50 1.72
N ASP A 227 -18.02 -17.26 0.77
CA ASP A 227 -18.62 -18.58 1.05
C ASP A 227 -17.59 -19.55 1.65
N GLN A 228 -18.00 -20.34 2.64
CA GLN A 228 -17.13 -21.31 3.32
C GLN A 228 -16.56 -22.38 2.37
N GLU A 229 -17.19 -22.64 1.23
CA GLU A 229 -16.66 -23.54 0.20
C GLU A 229 -15.25 -23.14 -0.25
N ILE A 230 -14.90 -21.85 -0.14
CA ILE A 230 -13.57 -21.36 -0.52
C ILE A 230 -12.45 -22.07 0.26
N ARG A 231 -12.73 -22.55 1.49
CA ARG A 231 -11.78 -23.32 2.31
C ARG A 231 -11.25 -24.55 1.58
N ALA A 232 -12.10 -25.25 0.83
CA ALA A 232 -11.70 -26.40 0.04
C ALA A 232 -10.74 -26.04 -1.12
N LEU A 233 -10.73 -24.77 -1.53
CA LEU A 233 -9.86 -24.26 -2.57
C LEU A 233 -8.56 -23.65 -2.03
N ILE A 234 -8.54 -23.14 -0.78
CA ILE A 234 -7.34 -22.54 -0.17
C ILE A 234 -6.56 -23.54 0.69
N GLN A 235 -7.20 -24.40 1.49
CA GLN A 235 -6.47 -25.29 2.38
C GLN A 235 -5.54 -26.27 1.64
N PRO A 236 -4.34 -26.56 2.15
CA PRO A 236 -3.46 -27.58 1.57
C PRO A 236 -4.21 -28.92 1.48
N VAL A 237 -3.97 -29.69 0.42
CA VAL A 237 -4.51 -31.05 0.35
C VAL A 237 -3.88 -31.84 1.50
N SER A 238 -4.68 -32.30 2.45
CA SER A 238 -4.20 -33.20 3.50
C SER A 238 -3.61 -34.43 2.81
N GLY A 239 -2.31 -34.64 3.00
CA GLY A 239 -1.62 -35.85 2.54
C GLY A 239 -2.10 -37.10 3.24
#